data_AF-A0A2R4WWP7-F1
#
_entry.id   AF-A0A2R4WWP7-F1
#
_cell.length_a   1.000
_cell.length_b   1.000
_cell.length_c   1.000
_cell.angle_alpha   90.00
_cell.angle_beta   90.00
_cell.angle_gamma   90.00
#
_symmetry.space_group_name_H-M   'P 1'
#
loop_
_entity.id
_entity.type
_entity.pdbx_description
1 polymer ?
#
loop_
_entity_poly.entity_id
_entity_poly.type
_entity_poly.pdbx_seq_one_letter_code
_entity_poly.pdbx_strand_id
1 'polypeptide(L)'
;MDVREERLRTATSLRGTPALPLSAWRGRSGRRYVVGIHTLDDDPAEVGEAVVIAVRRGGDGTAELVAVAAAGESPRERLARGWLTRARARGATEMHVHRLAEDAAARRAVVADLGGAPA
;
A
#
# COMPACT_ATOMS: atom_id res chain seq x y z
N MET A 1 16.57 2.69 -9.59
CA MET A 1 15.30 3.16 -10.18
C MET A 1 14.47 3.79 -9.08
N ASP A 2 13.71 4.84 -9.41
CA ASP A 2 12.78 5.48 -8.47
C ASP A 2 11.51 4.65 -8.28
N VAL A 3 10.99 4.66 -7.05
CA VAL A 3 9.74 3.98 -6.69
C VAL A 3 8.57 4.80 -7.21
N ARG A 4 7.68 4.18 -7.99
CA ARG A 4 6.56 4.89 -8.63
C ARG A 4 5.33 4.02 -8.78
N GLU A 5 4.17 4.65 -8.80
CA GLU A 5 2.91 3.99 -9.14
C GLU A 5 2.81 3.77 -10.67
N GLU A 6 2.29 2.60 -11.05
CA GLU A 6 1.88 2.23 -12.39
C GLU A 6 0.37 1.92 -12.36
N ARG A 7 -0.44 2.86 -12.87
CA ARG A 7 -1.90 2.68 -12.99
C ARG A 7 -2.21 1.43 -13.82
N LEU A 8 -2.93 0.49 -13.24
CA LEU A 8 -3.47 -0.65 -13.98
C LEU A 8 -4.70 -0.15 -14.74
N ARG A 9 -4.64 -0.15 -16.08
CA ARG A 9 -5.82 0.08 -16.90
C ARG A 9 -6.68 -1.17 -16.79
N THR A 10 -7.64 -1.18 -15.87
CA THR A 10 -8.62 -2.26 -15.77
C THR A 10 -9.50 -2.24 -17.02
N ALA A 11 -9.24 -3.16 -17.94
CA ALA A 11 -10.16 -3.48 -19.02
C ALA A 11 -11.36 -4.22 -18.41
N THR A 12 -12.50 -3.54 -18.32
CA THR A 12 -13.84 -4.10 -18.11
C THR A 12 -14.07 -4.77 -16.75
N SER A 13 -14.97 -4.19 -15.95
CA SER A 13 -15.50 -4.82 -14.73
C SER A 13 -15.90 -6.27 -14.98
N LEU A 14 -15.36 -7.20 -14.18
CA LEU A 14 -15.96 -8.53 -14.06
C LEU A 14 -17.34 -8.34 -13.43
N ARG A 15 -18.40 -8.77 -14.14
CA ARG A 15 -19.80 -8.64 -13.72
C ARG A 15 -19.99 -9.19 -12.30
N GLY A 16 -20.47 -8.36 -11.38
CA GLY A 16 -21.14 -8.79 -10.14
C GLY A 16 -20.50 -8.35 -8.82
N THR A 17 -19.25 -7.92 -8.83
CA THR A 17 -18.55 -7.41 -7.62
C THR A 17 -18.07 -5.99 -7.92
N PRO A 18 -18.26 -4.99 -7.04
CA PRO A 18 -17.60 -3.70 -7.24
C PRO A 18 -16.10 -3.97 -7.38
N ALA A 19 -15.55 -3.70 -8.57
CA ALA A 19 -14.15 -3.90 -8.82
C ALA A 19 -13.40 -2.94 -7.88
N LEU A 20 -12.74 -3.49 -6.86
CA LEU A 20 -11.82 -2.71 -6.03
C LEU A 20 -10.83 -2.02 -6.98
N PRO A 21 -10.68 -0.69 -6.91
CA PRO A 21 -9.74 0.02 -7.75
C PRO A 21 -8.35 -0.57 -7.52
N LEU A 22 -7.70 -1.05 -8.59
CA LEU A 22 -6.36 -1.66 -8.52
C LEU A 22 -5.32 -0.72 -9.12
N SER A 23 -4.13 -0.77 -8.55
CA SER A 23 -2.93 -0.13 -9.10
C SER A 23 -1.72 -1.04 -8.90
N ALA A 24 -0.54 -0.58 -9.30
CA ALA A 24 0.69 -1.27 -9.00
C ALA A 24 1.78 -0.29 -8.61
N TRP A 25 2.74 -0.74 -7.81
CA TRP A 25 3.97 0.02 -7.51
C TRP A 25 5.16 -0.71 -8.11
N ARG A 26 6.05 0.03 -8.77
CA ARG A 26 7.36 -0.46 -9.16
C ARG A 26 8.36 -0.13 -8.05
N GLY A 27 8.98 -1.14 -7.46
CA GLY A 27 10.03 -0.96 -6.45
C GLY A 27 11.41 -0.67 -7.07
N ARG A 28 12.41 -0.42 -6.21
CA ARG A 28 13.77 -0.07 -6.67
C ARG A 28 14.43 -1.21 -7.47
N SER A 29 14.06 -2.45 -7.19
CA SER A 29 14.46 -3.66 -7.92
C SER A 29 13.87 -3.75 -9.32
N GLY A 30 12.88 -2.92 -9.65
CA GLY A 30 12.11 -3.00 -10.89
C GLY A 30 10.95 -4.00 -10.84
N ARG A 31 10.78 -4.74 -9.74
CA ARG A 31 9.61 -5.61 -9.51
C ARG A 31 8.34 -4.77 -9.37
N ARG A 32 7.22 -5.33 -9.83
CA ARG A 32 5.90 -4.72 -9.77
C ARG A 32 5.04 -5.39 -8.69
N TYR A 33 4.44 -4.58 -7.82
CA TYR A 33 3.59 -5.01 -6.71
C TYR A 33 2.17 -4.50 -6.92
N VAL A 34 1.23 -5.40 -7.22
CA VAL A 34 -0.19 -5.06 -7.41
C VAL A 34 -0.83 -4.73 -6.06
N VAL A 35 -1.63 -3.67 -6.03
CA VAL A 35 -2.28 -3.15 -4.81
C VAL A 35 -3.75 -2.88 -5.06
N GLY A 36 -4.58 -3.14 -4.04
CA GLY A 36 -5.92 -2.57 -3.94
C GLY A 36 -5.84 -1.16 -3.35
N ILE A 37 -6.65 -0.23 -3.87
CA ILE A 37 -6.78 1.12 -3.35
C ILE A 37 -7.92 1.17 -2.35
N HIS A 38 -7.62 1.65 -1.15
CA HIS A 38 -8.53 1.84 -0.03
C HIS A 38 -8.52 3.29 0.40
N THR A 39 -9.64 3.77 0.91
CA THR A 39 -9.71 5.09 1.53
C THR A 39 -8.95 5.08 2.85
N LEU A 40 -8.67 6.25 3.41
CA LEU A 40 -8.13 6.32 4.77
C LEU A 40 -9.19 6.03 5.83
N ASP A 41 -10.48 6.05 5.51
CA ASP A 41 -11.54 5.73 6.47
C ASP A 41 -11.65 4.23 6.75
N ASP A 42 -11.12 3.40 5.85
CA ASP A 42 -11.00 1.95 6.05
C ASP A 42 -10.04 1.63 7.21
N ASP A 43 -10.43 0.70 8.09
CA ASP A 43 -9.59 0.31 9.22
C ASP A 43 -8.39 -0.54 8.73
N PRO A 44 -7.14 -0.10 8.90
CA PRO A 44 -5.97 -0.89 8.53
C PRO A 44 -5.87 -2.22 9.30
N ALA A 45 -6.56 -2.39 10.44
CA ALA A 45 -6.64 -3.65 11.16
C ALA A 45 -7.46 -4.71 10.40
N GLU A 46 -8.46 -4.30 9.62
CA GLU A 46 -9.27 -5.21 8.79
C GLU A 46 -8.52 -5.68 7.53
N VAL A 47 -7.35 -5.10 7.26
CA VAL A 47 -6.54 -5.43 6.08
C VAL A 47 -5.83 -6.79 6.22
N GLY A 48 -5.61 -7.26 7.46
CA GLY A 48 -4.94 -8.51 7.77
C GLY A 48 -3.44 -8.49 7.45
N GLU A 49 -2.90 -9.65 7.06
CA GLU A 49 -1.51 -9.79 6.63
C GLU A 49 -1.27 -9.18 5.24
N ALA A 50 -0.57 -8.04 5.19
CA ALA A 50 -0.39 -7.29 3.95
C ALA A 50 0.82 -6.36 4.02
N VAL A 51 1.16 -5.74 2.90
CA VAL A 51 1.98 -4.52 2.88
C VAL A 51 1.07 -3.34 2.60
N VAL A 52 1.10 -2.35 3.48
CA VAL A 52 0.28 -1.14 3.39
C VAL A 52 1.17 0.03 3.01
N ILE A 53 0.77 0.74 1.95
CA ILE A 53 1.45 1.91 1.43
C ILE A 53 0.51 3.09 1.64
N ALA A 54 0.91 4.08 2.42
CA ALA A 54 0.19 5.34 2.54
C ALA A 54 0.57 6.23 1.36
N VAL A 55 -0.43 6.74 0.66
CA VAL A 55 -0.26 7.46 -0.59
C VAL A 55 -0.88 8.83 -0.49
N ARG A 56 -0.18 9.84 -1.00
CA ARG A 56 -0.72 11.17 -1.25
C ARG A 56 -1.02 11.28 -2.74
N ARG A 57 -2.22 11.77 -3.08
CA ARG A 57 -2.54 12.18 -4.44
C ARG A 57 -2.18 13.65 -4.64
N GLY A 58 -1.34 13.92 -5.64
CA GLY A 58 -1.11 15.27 -6.15
C GLY A 58 -2.37 15.83 -6.84
N GLY A 59 -2.40 17.15 -7.08
CA GLY A 59 -3.54 17.81 -7.75
C GLY A 59 -3.81 17.33 -9.18
N ASP A 60 -2.84 16.65 -9.79
CA ASP A 60 -2.91 15.99 -11.10
C ASP A 60 -3.33 14.50 -11.01
N GLY A 61 -3.57 13.98 -9.80
CA GLY A 61 -3.90 12.58 -9.56
C GLY A 61 -2.70 11.63 -9.48
N THR A 62 -1.47 12.15 -9.50
CA THR A 62 -0.23 11.37 -9.33
C THR A 62 -0.14 10.83 -7.90
N ALA A 63 0.18 9.54 -7.74
CA ALA A 63 0.45 8.95 -6.43
C ALA A 63 1.89 9.21 -6.00
N GLU A 64 2.04 9.69 -4.78
CA GLU A 64 3.30 9.81 -4.08
C GLU A 64 3.31 8.89 -2.86
N LEU A 65 4.38 8.11 -2.72
CA LEU A 65 4.57 7.23 -1.56
C LEU A 65 4.92 8.08 -0.34
N VAL A 66 4.04 8.12 0.65
CA VAL A 66 4.26 8.86 1.92
C VAL A 66 4.98 7.97 2.93
N ALA A 67 4.53 6.72 3.04
CA ALA A 67 5.11 5.72 3.92
C ALA A 67 4.70 4.31 3.46
N VAL A 68 5.47 3.29 3.86
CA VAL A 68 5.13 1.88 3.62
C VAL A 68 5.49 1.04 4.85
N ALA A 69 4.66 0.04 5.16
CA ALA A 69 4.85 -0.87 6.30
C ALA A 69 4.27 -2.26 6.01
N ALA A 70 4.80 -3.28 6.68
CA ALA A 70 4.20 -4.61 6.72
C ALA A 70 3.15 -4.66 7.85
N ALA A 71 1.96 -5.13 7.53
CA ALA A 71 0.88 -5.47 8.44
C ALA A 71 0.81 -6.99 8.64
N GLY A 72 0.37 -7.42 9.83
CA GLY A 72 0.26 -8.82 10.22
C GLY A 72 1.39 -9.34 11.12
N GLU A 73 0.99 -10.27 12.00
CA GLU A 73 1.73 -10.91 13.12
C GLU A 73 2.01 -10.05 14.37
N SER A 74 0.94 -9.82 15.16
CA SER A 74 0.97 -9.52 16.61
C SER A 74 1.56 -8.14 17.02
N PRO A 75 1.53 -7.68 18.32
CA PRO A 75 0.94 -6.45 18.92
C PRO A 75 1.30 -5.06 18.35
N ARG A 76 2.07 -5.06 17.26
CA ARG A 76 2.41 -4.00 16.32
C ARG A 76 1.22 -3.30 15.66
N GLU A 77 0.00 -3.79 15.87
CA GLU A 77 -1.26 -3.07 15.55
C GLU A 77 -1.32 -1.69 16.25
N ARG A 78 -0.64 -1.53 17.40
CA ARG A 78 -0.46 -0.22 18.04
C ARG A 78 0.49 0.70 17.27
N LEU A 79 1.45 0.13 16.54
CA LEU A 79 2.31 0.85 15.59
C LEU A 79 1.55 1.22 14.31
N ALA A 80 0.60 0.39 13.86
CA ALA A 80 -0.25 0.69 12.69
C ALA A 80 -1.12 1.94 12.94
N ARG A 81 -1.71 2.09 14.14
CA ARG A 81 -2.42 3.32 14.53
C ARG A 81 -1.51 4.56 14.49
N GLY A 82 -0.34 4.49 15.14
CA GLY A 82 0.60 5.61 15.15
C GLY A 82 1.22 5.91 13.78
N TRP A 83 1.46 4.87 12.97
CA TRP A 83 1.98 4.98 11.61
C TRP A 83 0.98 5.67 10.70
N LEU A 84 -0.29 5.26 10.74
CA LEU A 84 -1.33 5.86 9.90
C LEU A 84 -1.61 7.31 10.33
N THR A 85 -1.65 7.60 11.64
CA THR A 85 -1.74 8.99 12.13
C THR A 85 -0.58 9.84 11.62
N ARG A 86 0.66 9.34 11.66
CA ARG A 86 1.82 10.05 11.10
C ARG A 86 1.74 10.21 9.58
N ALA A 87 1.26 9.18 8.87
CA ALA A 87 1.09 9.24 7.43
C ALA A 87 0.02 10.28 7.04
N ARG A 88 -1.10 10.34 7.76
CA ARG A 88 -2.13 11.39 7.62
C ARG A 88 -1.57 12.78 7.88
N ALA A 89 -0.80 12.95 8.96
CA ALA A 89 -0.14 14.22 9.26
C ALA A 89 0.87 14.65 8.17
N ARG A 90 1.41 13.70 7.40
CA ARG A 90 2.28 13.95 6.23
C ARG A 90 1.50 14.13 4.92
N GLY A 91 0.18 14.13 4.96
CA GLY A 91 -0.71 14.38 3.83
C GLY A 91 -1.06 13.14 3.01
N ALA A 92 -0.98 11.93 3.58
CA ALA A 92 -1.59 10.77 2.94
C ALA A 92 -3.10 11.00 2.76
N THR A 93 -3.63 10.58 1.62
CA THR A 93 -5.04 10.71 1.22
C THR A 93 -5.71 9.35 1.03
N GLU A 94 -4.93 8.28 0.81
CA GLU A 94 -5.43 6.93 0.58
C GLU A 94 -4.40 5.87 1.01
N MET A 95 -4.82 4.60 1.03
CA MET A 95 -3.96 3.44 1.31
C MET A 95 -3.95 2.48 0.14
N HIS A 96 -2.76 2.03 -0.26
CA HIS A 96 -2.58 0.98 -1.25
C HIS A 96 -2.11 -0.29 -0.56
N VAL A 97 -2.87 -1.38 -0.72
CA VAL A 97 -2.67 -2.63 0.02
C VAL A 97 -2.22 -3.74 -0.92
N HIS A 98 -1.05 -4.31 -0.64
CA HIS A 98 -0.51 -5.49 -1.33
C HIS A 98 -0.66 -6.74 -0.45
N ARG A 99 -1.52 -7.68 -0.87
CA ARG A 99 -1.79 -8.95 -0.14
C ARG A 99 -1.16 -10.19 -0.77
N LEU A 100 -0.38 -10.05 -1.85
CA LEU A 100 0.17 -11.20 -2.60
C LEU A 100 1.52 -11.69 -2.06
N ALA A 101 2.01 -11.12 -0.95
CA ALA A 101 3.22 -11.58 -0.30
C ALA A 101 2.88 -12.75 0.64
N GLU A 102 3.45 -13.91 0.36
CA GLU A 102 3.07 -15.20 0.98
C GLU A 102 3.42 -15.29 2.47
N ASP A 103 4.49 -14.61 2.90
CA ASP A 103 4.98 -14.69 4.27
C ASP A 103 5.55 -13.34 4.78
N ALA A 104 5.87 -13.29 6.08
CA ALA A 104 6.43 -12.10 6.72
C ALA A 104 7.80 -11.65 6.15
N ALA A 105 8.61 -12.57 5.63
CA ALA A 105 9.89 -12.24 5.01
C ALA A 105 9.68 -11.60 3.63
N ALA A 106 8.76 -12.14 2.83
CA ALA A 106 8.31 -11.57 1.57
C ALA A 106 7.74 -10.16 1.79
N ARG A 107 6.88 -9.97 2.80
CA ARG A 107 6.35 -8.64 3.17
C ARG A 107 7.47 -7.64 3.50
N ARG A 108 8.45 -8.04 4.32
CA ARG A 108 9.62 -7.20 4.64
C ARG A 108 10.46 -6.87 3.40
N ALA A 109 10.65 -7.82 2.49
CA ALA A 109 11.39 -7.60 1.26
C ALA A 109 10.68 -6.57 0.35
N VAL A 110 9.34 -6.62 0.27
CA VAL A 110 8.54 -5.62 -0.46
C VAL A 110 8.68 -4.23 0.17
N VAL A 111 8.55 -4.12 1.51
CA VAL A 111 8.71 -2.84 2.24
C VAL A 111 10.10 -2.23 1.96
N ALA A 112 11.14 -3.05 2.07
CA ALA A 112 12.51 -2.62 1.79
C ALA A 112 12.64 -2.13 0.35
N ASP A 113 12.12 -2.88 -0.63
CA ASP A 113 12.22 -2.51 -2.05
C ASP A 113 11.45 -1.22 -2.41
N LEU A 114 10.35 -0.95 -1.70
CA LEU A 114 9.57 0.29 -1.83
C LEU A 114 10.13 1.47 -1.04
N GLY A 115 11.15 1.25 -0.20
CA GLY A 115 11.89 2.33 0.49
C GLY A 115 11.37 2.64 1.88
N GLY A 116 10.53 1.78 2.44
CA GLY A 116 10.27 1.79 3.86
C GLY A 116 11.47 1.28 4.65
N ALA A 117 11.66 1.80 5.85
CA ALA A 117 12.52 1.15 6.82
C ALA A 117 11.92 -0.23 7.13
N PRO A 118 12.74 -1.30 7.21
CA PRO A 118 12.28 -2.56 7.75
C PRO A 118 11.78 -2.28 9.17
N ALA A 119 10.53 -2.67 9.45
CA ALA A 119 9.90 -2.41 10.72
C ALA A 119 10.58 -3.22 11.82
#